data_AF-A0A8B8GKL9-F1
#
_entry.id   AF-A0A8B8GKL9-F1
#
_cell.length_a   1.000
_cell.length_b   1.000
_cell.length_c   1.000
_cell.angle_alpha   90.00
_cell.angle_beta   90.00
_cell.angle_gamma   90.00
#
_symmetry.space_group_name_H-M   'P 1'
#
loop_
_entity.id
_entity.type
_entity.pdbx_description
1 polymer ?
#
loop_
_entity_poly.entity_id
_entity_poly.type
_entity_poly.pdbx_seq_one_letter_code
_entity_poly.pdbx_strand_id
1 'polypeptide(L)'
;MQLLNDPIVQAYKLSLGGESSFRHVITKCQCIYSDNLPKDVHKAEKVDDLYKPLPYSKILDNIKFYVPIALTEKYYPALTMKSIIYDMLNCKNIKKVETFYCIIDLNFKQHPPCADYMKLEYRDLFLSPNDENLFDEMSLWKYLLNIFECLINGTSRYGDKDAYDLAFRRVFEFCVCVLQTDYDYSKKKGSKPLIMECLNYNPNQRTRLNEITKYLDKLFNSGYDFVMTVVKFALLVEQIRSEN
;
A
#
# COMPACT_ATOMS: atom_id res chain seq x y z
N MET A 1 -3.61 -25.15 -9.51
CA MET A 1 -2.49 -25.08 -8.55
C MET A 1 -2.94 -24.19 -7.40
N GLN A 2 -2.73 -24.61 -6.14
CA GLN A 2 -3.00 -23.77 -4.96
C GLN A 2 -1.70 -23.05 -4.59
N LEU A 3 -1.67 -21.71 -4.63
CA LEU A 3 -0.48 -20.88 -4.41
C LEU A 3 0.24 -21.28 -3.13
N LEU A 4 -0.50 -21.48 -2.04
CA LEU A 4 0.10 -21.78 -0.74
C LEU A 4 0.73 -23.16 -0.67
N ASN A 5 0.46 -24.06 -1.63
CA ASN A 5 1.07 -25.39 -1.74
C ASN A 5 2.13 -25.46 -2.84
N ASP A 6 2.39 -24.36 -3.54
CA ASP A 6 3.43 -24.31 -4.58
C ASP A 6 4.83 -24.51 -3.97
N PRO A 7 5.70 -25.35 -4.55
CA PRO A 7 7.04 -25.62 -4.00
C PRO A 7 7.91 -24.37 -3.82
N ILE A 8 7.82 -23.38 -4.73
CA ILE A 8 8.57 -22.13 -4.65
C ILE A 8 8.07 -21.30 -3.47
N VAL A 9 6.75 -21.26 -3.29
CA VAL A 9 6.12 -20.57 -2.14
C VAL A 9 6.48 -21.25 -0.83
N GLN A 10 6.48 -22.59 -0.79
CA GLN A 10 6.90 -23.36 0.40
C GLN A 10 8.36 -23.13 0.76
N ALA A 11 9.26 -23.15 -0.23
CA ALA A 11 10.67 -22.81 -0.02
C ALA A 11 10.83 -21.37 0.50
N TYR A 12 10.07 -20.41 -0.05
CA TYR A 12 10.04 -19.05 0.44
C TYR A 12 9.56 -18.99 1.91
N LYS A 13 8.43 -19.63 2.28
CA LYS A 13 7.96 -19.68 3.67
C LYS A 13 9.03 -20.22 4.62
N LEU A 14 9.70 -21.31 4.24
CA LEU A 14 10.78 -21.91 5.03
C LEU A 14 11.95 -20.95 5.22
N SER A 15 12.31 -20.19 4.18
CA SER A 15 13.39 -19.19 4.25
C SER A 15 13.13 -18.07 5.25
N LEU A 16 11.87 -17.84 5.63
CA LEU A 16 11.51 -16.83 6.63
C LEU A 16 11.83 -17.27 8.07
N GLY A 17 12.00 -18.58 8.31
CA GLY A 17 12.38 -19.10 9.63
C GLY A 17 11.37 -18.79 10.75
N GLY A 18 10.09 -18.64 10.42
CA GLY A 18 9.05 -18.24 11.38
C GLY A 18 9.00 -16.74 11.69
N GLU A 19 9.89 -15.94 11.10
CA GLU A 19 9.81 -14.49 11.16
C GLU A 19 8.80 -13.95 10.13
N SER A 20 8.31 -12.74 10.39
CA SER A 20 7.55 -11.99 9.38
C SER A 20 8.41 -11.84 8.12
N SER A 21 7.84 -12.05 6.93
CA SER A 21 8.56 -11.93 5.65
C SER A 21 9.12 -10.54 5.34
N PHE A 22 8.97 -9.58 6.27
CA PHE A 22 9.03 -8.15 6.00
C PHE A 22 9.98 -7.42 6.94
N ARG A 23 11.17 -8.01 7.17
CA ARG A 23 12.27 -7.49 8.01
C ARG A 23 12.80 -6.08 7.66
N HIS A 24 12.22 -5.38 6.68
CA HIS A 24 12.82 -4.17 6.10
C HIS A 24 12.02 -2.87 6.30
N VAL A 25 10.83 -2.91 6.89
CA VAL A 25 10.15 -1.65 7.23
C VAL A 25 10.61 -1.23 8.62
N ILE A 26 11.32 -0.10 8.68
CA ILE A 26 11.65 0.56 9.95
C ILE A 26 10.32 0.84 10.66
N THR A 27 10.07 0.17 11.80
CA THR A 27 8.81 0.35 12.56
C THR A 27 8.85 1.54 13.50
N LYS A 28 9.92 2.34 13.47
CA LYS A 28 10.09 3.53 14.29
C LYS A 28 9.78 4.76 13.44
N CYS A 29 8.64 5.38 13.69
CA CYS A 29 8.28 6.65 13.04
C CYS A 29 9.26 7.75 13.46
N GLN A 30 9.68 8.57 12.49
CA GLN A 30 10.58 9.69 12.74
C GLN A 30 9.96 10.74 13.66
N CYS A 31 8.63 10.90 13.67
CA CYS A 31 7.93 11.75 14.64
C CYS A 31 8.13 11.32 16.11
N ILE A 32 8.60 10.10 16.36
CA ILE A 32 8.81 9.55 17.71
C ILE A 32 10.30 9.60 18.13
N TYR A 33 11.24 9.67 17.18
CA TYR A 33 12.67 9.40 17.45
C TYR A 33 13.54 10.66 17.64
N SER A 34 13.07 11.84 17.25
CA SER A 34 13.82 13.08 17.50
C SER A 34 13.58 13.57 18.92
N ASP A 35 14.60 13.48 19.78
CA ASP A 35 14.63 13.88 21.20
C ASP A 35 14.30 15.37 21.48
N ASN A 36 13.88 16.14 20.49
CA ASN A 36 13.57 17.57 20.59
C ASN A 36 12.16 17.96 20.12
N LEU A 37 11.28 17.01 19.81
CA LEU A 37 9.92 17.38 19.41
C LEU A 37 8.97 17.45 20.64
N PRO A 38 8.18 18.53 20.79
CA PRO A 38 7.25 18.68 21.91
C PRO A 38 6.26 17.51 21.92
N LYS A 39 5.72 17.14 23.09
CA LYS A 39 4.76 16.03 23.35
C LYS A 39 3.50 15.98 22.43
N ASP A 40 3.37 16.92 21.51
CA ASP A 40 2.28 17.14 20.57
C ASP A 40 2.70 16.98 19.08
N VAL A 41 3.79 16.26 18.74
CA VAL A 41 4.18 15.95 17.34
C VAL A 41 3.11 15.19 16.55
N HIS A 42 2.17 14.56 17.26
CA HIS A 42 0.95 14.00 16.67
C HIS A 42 -0.04 15.09 16.17
N LYS A 43 0.31 16.37 16.33
CA LYS A 43 -0.24 17.57 15.69
C LYS A 43 0.76 18.16 14.68
N ALA A 44 1.61 17.34 14.05
CA ALA A 44 2.48 17.80 12.98
C ALA A 44 1.65 18.61 11.97
N GLU A 45 2.17 19.76 11.54
CA GLU A 45 1.52 20.56 10.51
C GLU A 45 1.32 19.71 9.26
N LYS A 46 0.06 19.33 9.01
CA LYS A 46 -0.38 18.78 7.74
C LYS A 46 0.11 19.73 6.66
N VAL A 47 0.72 19.19 5.61
CA VAL A 47 1.02 19.99 4.41
C VAL A 47 -0.31 20.21 3.68
N ASP A 48 -1.18 21.06 4.23
CA ASP A 48 -2.50 21.37 3.68
C ASP A 48 -2.42 22.42 2.56
N ASP A 49 -1.45 23.33 2.62
CA ASP A 49 -1.42 24.52 1.76
C ASP A 49 -0.55 24.43 0.49
N LEU A 50 -0.10 23.24 0.08
CA LEU A 50 0.75 23.07 -1.12
C LEU A 50 0.16 22.19 -2.23
N TYR A 51 -1.03 21.64 -2.06
CA TYR A 51 -1.73 20.88 -3.11
C TYR A 51 -3.22 21.27 -3.18
N LYS A 52 -3.51 22.49 -3.63
CA LYS A 52 -4.60 22.61 -4.63
C LYS A 52 -4.17 21.77 -5.83
N PRO A 53 -5.05 21.03 -6.52
CA PRO A 53 -4.69 20.24 -7.71
C PRO A 53 -3.99 21.16 -8.71
N LEU A 54 -2.65 21.17 -8.68
CA LEU A 54 -1.85 22.01 -9.55
C LEU A 54 -1.86 21.33 -10.91
N PRO A 55 -2.06 22.07 -12.00
CA PRO A 55 -1.90 21.52 -13.34
C PRO A 55 -0.54 20.81 -13.43
N TYR A 56 -0.55 19.57 -13.92
CA TYR A 56 0.57 18.62 -14.04
C TYR A 56 1.93 19.23 -14.49
N SER A 57 1.91 20.35 -15.21
CA SER A 57 3.11 21.10 -15.60
C SER A 57 3.89 21.72 -14.42
N LYS A 58 3.22 22.15 -13.35
CA LYS A 58 3.86 22.79 -12.18
C LYS A 58 4.45 21.82 -11.16
N ILE A 59 3.99 20.56 -11.15
CA ILE A 59 4.55 19.49 -10.30
C ILE A 59 5.95 19.12 -10.80
N LEU A 60 6.12 19.07 -12.12
CA LEU A 60 7.39 18.69 -12.77
C LEU A 60 8.53 19.68 -12.53
N ASP A 61 8.25 20.98 -12.55
CA ASP A 61 9.26 22.02 -12.30
C ASP A 61 9.71 22.03 -10.82
N ASN A 62 8.90 21.46 -9.92
CA ASN A 62 9.12 21.52 -8.48
C ASN A 62 9.53 20.18 -7.82
N ILE A 63 9.71 19.08 -8.57
CA ILE A 63 10.17 17.79 -7.99
C ILE A 63 11.51 17.94 -7.26
N LYS A 64 12.41 18.82 -7.73
CA LYS A 64 13.66 19.17 -7.02
C LYS A 64 13.42 19.89 -5.69
N PHE A 65 12.28 20.53 -5.50
CA PHE A 65 11.86 21.17 -4.23
C PHE A 65 11.10 20.22 -3.31
N TYR A 66 10.36 19.24 -3.85
CA TYR A 66 9.57 18.31 -3.03
C TYR A 66 10.39 17.20 -2.36
N VAL A 67 11.47 16.72 -3.00
CA VAL A 67 12.38 15.74 -2.36
C VAL A 67 13.04 16.32 -1.09
N PRO A 68 13.51 17.58 -1.07
CA PRO A 68 13.93 18.25 0.16
C PRO A 68 12.81 18.47 1.21
N ILE A 69 11.57 18.76 0.80
CA ILE A 69 10.45 18.94 1.74
C ILE A 69 10.10 17.61 2.43
N ALA A 70 10.19 16.48 1.72
CA ALA A 70 10.06 15.15 2.33
C ALA A 70 11.23 14.78 3.26
N LEU A 71 12.29 15.60 3.33
CA LEU A 71 13.38 15.48 4.31
C LEU A 71 13.20 16.42 5.52
N THR A 72 12.10 17.20 5.55
CA THR A 72 11.67 17.94 6.74
C THR A 72 10.64 17.12 7.50
N GLU A 73 10.46 17.36 8.80
CA GLU A 73 9.65 16.60 9.78
C GLU A 73 8.13 16.47 9.48
N LYS A 74 7.73 16.62 8.22
CA LYS A 74 6.35 16.61 7.73
C LYS A 74 6.00 15.25 7.12
N TYR A 75 4.72 14.91 7.14
CA TYR A 75 4.18 13.72 6.49
C TYR A 75 3.16 14.12 5.41
N TYR A 76 2.94 13.26 4.42
CA TYR A 76 1.87 13.43 3.44
C TYR A 76 0.57 12.80 3.95
N PRO A 77 -0.53 13.56 4.04
CA PRO A 77 -1.82 13.03 4.44
C PRO A 77 -2.43 12.13 3.35
N ALA A 78 -3.48 11.39 3.73
CA ALA A 78 -4.19 10.45 2.88
C ALA A 78 -4.55 11.02 1.51
N LEU A 79 -5.14 12.22 1.48
CA LEU A 79 -5.54 12.90 0.25
C LEU A 79 -4.37 13.13 -0.70
N THR A 80 -3.24 13.63 -0.19
CA THR A 80 -2.03 13.86 -1.00
C THR A 80 -1.46 12.56 -1.53
N MET A 81 -1.41 11.51 -0.70
CA MET A 81 -0.98 10.18 -1.15
C MET A 81 -1.90 9.62 -2.24
N LYS A 82 -3.21 9.81 -2.14
CA LYS A 82 -4.19 9.42 -3.18
C LYS A 82 -3.89 10.12 -4.50
N SER A 83 -3.70 11.45 -4.50
CA SER A 83 -3.39 12.20 -5.72
C SER A 83 -2.08 11.74 -6.36
N ILE A 84 -1.04 11.50 -5.57
CA ILE A 84 0.26 10.99 -6.08
C ILE A 84 0.10 9.61 -6.71
N ILE A 85 -0.62 8.69 -6.05
CA ILE A 85 -0.86 7.33 -6.58
C ILE A 85 -1.68 7.41 -7.87
N TYR A 86 -2.68 8.27 -7.94
CA TYR A 86 -3.49 8.48 -9.14
C TYR A 86 -2.65 9.02 -10.31
N ASP A 87 -1.82 10.03 -10.06
CA ASP A 87 -0.90 10.58 -11.06
C ASP A 87 0.12 9.53 -11.52
N MET A 88 0.61 8.70 -10.60
CA MET A 88 1.52 7.60 -10.92
C MET A 88 0.87 6.57 -11.85
N LEU A 89 -0.36 6.14 -11.58
CA LEU A 89 -1.10 5.19 -12.40
C LEU A 89 -1.43 5.73 -13.79
N ASN A 90 -1.61 7.04 -13.93
CA ASN A 90 -1.87 7.70 -15.22
C ASN A 90 -0.59 8.15 -15.95
N CYS A 91 0.58 7.92 -15.36
CA CYS A 91 1.84 8.36 -15.91
C CYS A 91 2.29 7.50 -17.10
N LYS A 92 2.67 8.15 -18.20
CA LYS A 92 3.22 7.47 -19.39
C LYS A 92 4.74 7.36 -19.39
N ASN A 93 5.43 7.84 -18.35
CA ASN A 93 6.88 7.93 -18.29
C ASN A 93 7.43 7.10 -17.12
N ILE A 94 8.17 6.05 -17.44
CA ILE A 94 8.77 5.10 -16.47
C ILE A 94 9.60 5.81 -15.40
N LYS A 95 10.46 6.77 -15.78
CA LYS A 95 11.30 7.49 -14.80
C LYS A 95 10.46 8.29 -13.81
N LYS A 96 9.35 8.87 -14.27
CA LYS A 96 8.44 9.62 -13.40
C LYS A 96 7.63 8.70 -12.48
N VAL A 97 7.25 7.52 -12.95
CA VAL A 97 6.61 6.49 -12.10
C VAL A 97 7.50 6.17 -10.90
N GLU A 98 8.79 5.93 -11.13
CA GLU A 98 9.74 5.69 -10.04
C GLU A 98 9.87 6.91 -9.10
N THR A 99 9.86 8.14 -9.63
CA THR A 99 9.85 9.33 -8.77
C THR A 99 8.64 9.38 -7.86
N PHE A 100 7.43 9.14 -8.37
CA PHE A 100 6.22 9.10 -7.56
C PHE A 100 6.29 7.99 -6.50
N TYR A 101 6.76 6.81 -6.89
CA TYR A 101 6.94 5.70 -5.97
C TYR A 101 7.92 6.04 -4.84
N CYS A 102 9.06 6.65 -5.15
CA CYS A 102 10.02 7.09 -4.15
C CYS A 102 9.43 8.07 -3.13
N ILE A 103 8.51 8.95 -3.55
CA ILE A 103 7.84 9.90 -2.64
C ILE A 103 6.96 9.15 -1.64
N ILE A 104 6.10 8.23 -2.11
CA ILE A 104 5.21 7.47 -1.21
C ILE A 104 5.98 6.46 -0.34
N ASP A 105 7.01 5.83 -0.89
CA ASP A 105 7.87 4.88 -0.16
C ASP A 105 8.67 5.60 0.93
N LEU A 106 9.20 6.80 0.65
CA LEU A 106 9.90 7.61 1.66
C LEU A 106 8.94 8.04 2.77
N ASN A 107 7.74 8.52 2.42
CA ASN A 107 6.72 8.89 3.42
C ASN A 107 6.39 7.72 4.33
N PHE A 108 6.23 6.52 3.77
CA PHE A 108 5.96 5.31 4.55
C PHE A 108 7.13 4.88 5.43
N LYS A 109 8.36 4.95 4.94
CA LYS A 109 9.55 4.60 5.72
C LYS A 109 9.79 5.56 6.88
N GLN A 110 9.47 6.84 6.71
CA GLN A 110 9.56 7.84 7.76
C GLN A 110 8.38 7.76 8.74
N HIS A 111 7.19 7.51 8.20
CA HIS A 111 5.92 7.54 8.91
C HIS A 111 5.13 6.25 8.66
N PRO A 112 5.57 5.10 9.19
CA PRO A 112 4.82 3.86 9.11
C PRO A 112 3.53 3.94 9.96
N PRO A 113 2.56 3.02 9.78
CA PRO A 113 1.34 2.93 10.61
C PRO A 113 1.66 2.41 12.02
N CYS A 114 2.54 3.11 12.76
CA CYS A 114 2.96 2.77 14.11
C CYS A 114 2.47 3.76 15.17
N ALA A 115 1.62 4.70 14.77
CA ALA A 115 0.94 5.67 15.64
C ALA A 115 -0.50 5.82 15.16
N ASP A 116 -1.42 6.17 16.07
CA ASP A 116 -2.86 6.16 15.78
C ASP A 116 -3.23 7.14 14.66
N TYR A 117 -2.63 8.33 14.61
CA TYR A 117 -2.86 9.29 13.53
C TYR A 117 -2.38 8.76 12.17
N MET A 118 -1.16 8.19 12.08
CA MET A 118 -0.69 7.59 10.83
C MET A 118 -1.58 6.42 10.41
N LYS A 119 -2.04 5.61 11.38
CA LYS A 119 -2.99 4.53 11.12
C LYS A 119 -4.28 5.08 10.49
N LEU A 120 -4.79 6.22 10.96
CA LEU A 120 -5.95 6.89 10.36
C LEU A 120 -5.65 7.38 8.94
N GLU A 121 -4.49 8.00 8.69
CA GLU A 121 -4.12 8.47 7.34
C GLU A 121 -4.01 7.32 6.33
N TYR A 122 -3.39 6.19 6.71
CA TYR A 122 -3.35 5.01 5.84
C TYR A 122 -4.71 4.33 5.71
N ARG A 123 -5.52 4.30 6.76
CA ARG A 123 -6.89 3.81 6.69
C ARG A 123 -7.70 4.63 5.68
N ASP A 124 -7.62 5.95 5.76
CA ASP A 124 -8.32 6.87 4.87
C ASP A 124 -7.82 6.79 3.43
N LEU A 125 -6.50 6.60 3.24
CA LEU A 125 -5.92 6.33 1.92
C LEU A 125 -6.56 5.11 1.25
N PHE A 126 -6.75 4.01 2.01
CA PHE A 126 -7.26 2.75 1.45
C PHE A 126 -8.78 2.72 1.30
N LEU A 127 -9.51 3.23 2.30
CA LEU A 127 -10.93 2.95 2.48
C LEU A 127 -11.83 4.15 2.26
N SER A 128 -11.34 5.38 2.39
CA SER A 128 -12.20 6.54 2.18
C SER A 128 -12.59 6.64 0.70
N PRO A 129 -13.87 6.89 0.39
CA PRO A 129 -14.29 7.23 -0.96
C PRO A 129 -13.56 8.49 -1.45
N ASN A 130 -13.55 8.68 -2.77
CA ASN A 130 -12.88 9.83 -3.37
C ASN A 130 -13.90 10.92 -3.69
N ASP A 131 -13.67 12.12 -3.16
CA ASP A 131 -14.49 13.30 -3.44
C ASP A 131 -14.04 14.03 -4.73
N GLU A 132 -12.89 13.63 -5.32
CA GLU A 132 -12.21 14.35 -6.42
C GLU A 132 -12.13 13.57 -7.76
N ASN A 133 -13.09 12.69 -8.07
CA ASN A 133 -13.08 11.83 -9.28
C ASN A 133 -11.82 10.94 -9.45
N LEU A 134 -11.02 10.77 -8.40
CA LEU A 134 -9.88 9.86 -8.42
C LEU A 134 -10.38 8.40 -8.39
N PHE A 135 -9.65 7.50 -9.04
CA PHE A 135 -9.94 6.06 -9.07
C PHE A 135 -11.40 5.70 -9.44
N ASP A 136 -12.02 6.46 -10.35
CA ASP A 136 -13.42 6.26 -10.75
C ASP A 136 -14.38 6.27 -9.53
N GLU A 137 -14.15 7.20 -8.60
CA GLU A 137 -14.92 7.38 -7.34
C GLU A 137 -14.83 6.20 -6.36
N MET A 138 -14.02 5.18 -6.68
CA MET A 138 -13.74 4.07 -5.78
C MET A 138 -12.68 4.46 -4.73
N SER A 139 -12.71 3.80 -3.57
CA SER A 139 -11.54 3.83 -2.68
C SER A 139 -10.35 3.14 -3.38
N LEU A 140 -9.13 3.47 -2.98
CA LEU A 140 -7.92 2.85 -3.55
C LEU A 140 -7.99 1.32 -3.47
N TRP A 141 -8.47 0.78 -2.35
CA TRP A 141 -8.61 -0.67 -2.20
C TRP A 141 -9.62 -1.28 -3.18
N LYS A 142 -10.80 -0.66 -3.34
CA LYS A 142 -11.80 -1.14 -4.30
C LYS A 142 -11.29 -1.06 -5.74
N TYR A 143 -10.55 0.00 -6.07
CA TYR A 143 -9.91 0.17 -7.37
C TYR A 143 -8.90 -0.94 -7.67
N LEU A 144 -8.06 -1.33 -6.69
CA LEU A 144 -7.13 -2.46 -6.85
C LEU A 144 -7.87 -3.78 -7.06
N LEU A 145 -8.94 -4.04 -6.31
CA LEU A 145 -9.76 -5.24 -6.51
C LEU A 145 -10.39 -5.28 -7.91
N ASN A 146 -10.90 -4.14 -8.40
CA ASN A 146 -11.43 -4.04 -9.75
C ASN A 146 -10.35 -4.34 -10.81
N ILE A 147 -9.11 -3.85 -10.64
CA ILE A 147 -8.02 -4.21 -11.54
C ILE A 147 -7.70 -5.71 -11.47
N PHE A 148 -7.66 -6.30 -10.28
CA PHE A 148 -7.46 -7.75 -10.15
C PHE A 148 -8.52 -8.56 -10.89
N GLU A 149 -9.79 -8.14 -10.82
CA GLU A 149 -10.87 -8.74 -11.61
C GLU A 149 -10.62 -8.62 -13.12
N CYS A 150 -10.23 -7.44 -13.59
CA CYS A 150 -9.88 -7.23 -14.99
C CYS A 150 -8.72 -8.12 -15.44
N LEU A 151 -7.69 -8.28 -14.61
CA LEU A 151 -6.52 -9.12 -14.89
C LEU A 151 -6.91 -10.59 -15.00
N ILE A 152 -7.69 -11.09 -14.03
CA ILE A 152 -8.17 -12.48 -14.01
C ILE A 152 -9.06 -12.79 -15.22
N ASN A 153 -9.89 -11.83 -15.63
CA ASN A 153 -10.81 -11.99 -16.75
C ASN A 153 -10.18 -11.69 -18.12
N GLY A 154 -8.89 -11.31 -18.16
CA GLY A 154 -8.20 -10.98 -19.40
C GLY A 154 -8.69 -9.71 -20.09
N THR A 155 -9.36 -8.81 -19.35
CA THR A 155 -9.85 -7.52 -19.87
C THR A 155 -8.93 -6.34 -19.55
N SER A 156 -7.89 -6.59 -18.74
CA SER A 156 -6.88 -5.59 -18.40
C SER A 156 -5.89 -5.36 -19.55
N ARG A 157 -5.36 -4.13 -19.63
CA ARG A 157 -4.23 -3.76 -20.52
C ARG A 157 -2.86 -3.96 -19.85
N TYR A 158 -2.82 -4.65 -18.72
CA TYR A 158 -1.57 -4.91 -18.01
C TYR A 158 -0.72 -5.88 -18.82
N GLY A 159 0.54 -5.54 -19.03
CA GLY A 159 1.44 -6.22 -19.97
C GLY A 159 1.53 -5.52 -21.33
N ASP A 160 0.65 -4.56 -21.63
CA ASP A 160 0.69 -3.79 -22.89
C ASP A 160 1.51 -2.49 -22.76
N LYS A 161 1.86 -2.07 -21.54
CA LYS A 161 2.44 -0.74 -21.25
C LYS A 161 3.41 -0.75 -20.08
N ASP A 162 4.70 -0.68 -20.38
CA ASP A 162 5.80 -0.65 -19.39
C ASP A 162 5.58 0.33 -18.21
N ALA A 163 5.09 1.55 -18.49
CA ALA A 163 4.91 2.56 -17.44
C ALA A 163 3.72 2.28 -16.53
N TYR A 164 2.59 1.82 -17.09
CA TYR A 164 1.41 1.47 -16.29
C TYR A 164 1.67 0.21 -15.47
N ASP A 165 2.32 -0.78 -16.08
CA ASP A 165 2.61 -2.05 -15.42
C ASP A 165 3.53 -1.85 -14.21
N LEU A 166 4.54 -0.99 -14.40
CA LEU A 166 5.41 -0.55 -13.32
C LEU A 166 4.62 0.20 -12.24
N ALA A 167 3.79 1.18 -12.63
CA ALA A 167 3.04 1.99 -11.67
C ALA A 167 2.14 1.11 -10.80
N PHE A 168 1.36 0.23 -11.41
CA PHE A 168 0.49 -0.68 -10.69
C PHE A 168 1.28 -1.65 -9.80
N ARG A 169 2.39 -2.22 -10.29
CA ARG A 169 3.27 -3.07 -9.47
C ARG A 169 3.75 -2.33 -8.23
N ARG A 170 4.17 -1.06 -8.38
CA ARG A 170 4.62 -0.19 -7.28
C ARG A 170 3.50 0.14 -6.29
N VAL A 171 2.30 0.47 -6.78
CA VAL A 171 1.13 0.70 -5.90
C VAL A 171 0.81 -0.57 -5.12
N PHE A 172 0.75 -1.71 -5.78
CA PHE A 172 0.38 -2.96 -5.11
C PHE A 172 1.42 -3.36 -4.07
N GLU A 173 2.72 -3.25 -4.41
CA GLU A 173 3.82 -3.46 -3.47
C GLU A 173 3.72 -2.54 -2.25
N PHE A 174 3.51 -1.25 -2.48
CA PHE A 174 3.30 -0.26 -1.41
C PHE A 174 2.11 -0.63 -0.51
N CYS A 175 0.96 -0.97 -1.11
CA CYS A 175 -0.23 -1.31 -0.35
C CYS A 175 -0.01 -2.55 0.53
N VAL A 176 0.62 -3.58 -0.01
CA VAL A 176 0.95 -4.79 0.75
C VAL A 176 1.91 -4.47 1.91
N CYS A 177 2.93 -3.63 1.68
CA CYS A 177 3.84 -3.18 2.73
C CYS A 177 3.10 -2.44 3.86
N VAL A 178 2.17 -1.53 3.54
CA VAL A 178 1.38 -0.80 4.55
C VAL A 178 0.54 -1.77 5.38
N LEU A 179 -0.20 -2.67 4.73
CA LEU A 179 -1.07 -3.64 5.41
C LEU A 179 -0.29 -4.59 6.33
N GLN A 180 0.92 -4.98 5.95
CA GLN A 180 1.79 -5.84 6.75
C GLN A 180 2.31 -5.12 7.99
N THR A 181 2.83 -3.89 7.82
CA THR A 181 3.34 -3.11 8.94
C THR A 181 2.22 -2.76 9.93
N ASP A 182 1.03 -2.41 9.44
CA ASP A 182 -0.12 -2.19 10.31
C ASP A 182 -0.56 -3.48 11.02
N TYR A 183 -0.51 -4.65 10.36
CA TYR A 183 -0.82 -5.93 10.99
C TYR A 183 0.09 -6.21 12.20
N ASP A 184 1.41 -6.10 11.99
CA ASP A 184 2.41 -6.33 13.04
C ASP A 184 2.26 -5.33 14.20
N TYR A 185 1.98 -4.06 13.90
CA TYR A 185 1.74 -3.04 14.91
C TYR A 185 0.44 -3.28 15.67
N SER A 186 -0.66 -3.51 14.95
CA SER A 186 -1.99 -3.73 15.50
C SER A 186 -2.02 -4.96 16.41
N LYS A 187 -1.32 -6.05 16.03
CA LYS A 187 -1.14 -7.25 16.86
C LYS A 187 -0.44 -6.93 18.19
N LYS A 188 0.65 -6.17 18.18
CA LYS A 188 1.36 -5.74 19.40
C LYS A 188 0.50 -4.87 20.32
N LYS A 189 -0.41 -4.09 19.74
CA LYS A 189 -1.33 -3.19 20.47
C LYS A 189 -2.67 -3.83 20.83
N GLY A 190 -2.96 -5.06 20.39
CA GLY A 190 -4.26 -5.70 20.59
C GLY A 190 -5.41 -4.98 19.88
N SER A 191 -5.13 -4.28 18.77
CA SER A 191 -6.14 -3.55 17.99
C SER A 191 -6.45 -4.28 16.68
N LYS A 192 -7.59 -3.97 16.05
CA LYS A 192 -7.97 -4.55 14.75
C LYS A 192 -7.04 -4.03 13.64
N PRO A 193 -6.38 -4.91 12.87
CA PRO A 193 -5.61 -4.53 11.68
C PRO A 193 -6.47 -4.00 10.53
N LEU A 194 -5.93 -3.03 9.78
CA LEU A 194 -6.51 -2.43 8.58
C LEU A 194 -6.85 -3.46 7.51
N ILE A 195 -6.01 -4.48 7.35
CA ILE A 195 -6.27 -5.56 6.39
C ILE A 195 -7.60 -6.28 6.66
N MET A 196 -8.01 -6.46 7.92
CA MET A 196 -9.31 -7.05 8.21
C MET A 196 -10.46 -6.15 7.75
N GLU A 197 -10.28 -4.83 7.74
CA GLU A 197 -11.26 -3.89 7.17
C GLU A 197 -11.25 -3.95 5.63
N CYS A 198 -10.08 -3.94 5.00
CA CYS A 198 -9.92 -4.08 3.54
C CYS A 198 -10.58 -5.35 3.01
N LEU A 199 -10.39 -6.47 3.69
CA LEU A 199 -10.98 -7.76 3.31
C LEU A 199 -12.47 -7.88 3.71
N ASN A 200 -13.03 -6.87 4.39
CA ASN A 200 -14.32 -6.93 5.05
C ASN A 200 -14.49 -8.25 5.83
N TYR A 201 -13.43 -8.61 6.55
CA TYR A 201 -13.31 -9.87 7.25
C TYR A 201 -14.17 -9.85 8.50
N ASN A 202 -15.01 -10.88 8.61
CA ASN A 202 -15.79 -11.20 9.78
C ASN A 202 -15.40 -12.63 10.22
N PRO A 203 -14.86 -12.84 11.42
CA PRO A 203 -14.46 -14.17 11.90
C PRO A 203 -15.64 -15.17 11.90
N ASN A 204 -16.88 -14.68 11.98
CA ASN A 204 -18.07 -15.50 11.93
C ASN A 204 -18.53 -15.85 10.49
N GLN A 205 -17.88 -15.31 9.44
CA GLN A 205 -18.22 -15.52 8.03
C GLN A 205 -17.00 -16.00 7.23
N ARG A 206 -16.73 -17.32 7.28
CA ARG A 206 -15.58 -17.97 6.63
C ARG A 206 -15.55 -17.88 5.09
N THR A 207 -16.65 -17.53 4.43
CA THR A 207 -16.79 -17.58 2.96
C THR A 207 -15.92 -16.56 2.22
N ARG A 208 -15.75 -15.34 2.75
CA ARG A 208 -15.00 -14.26 2.06
C ARG A 208 -13.50 -14.49 1.97
N LEU A 209 -12.88 -15.11 2.99
CA LEU A 209 -11.46 -15.46 2.93
C LEU A 209 -11.16 -16.49 1.85
N ASN A 210 -12.08 -17.43 1.62
CA ASN A 210 -11.93 -18.43 0.56
C ASN A 210 -12.02 -17.78 -0.83
N GLU A 211 -12.85 -16.75 -0.99
CA GLU A 211 -12.93 -15.97 -2.22
C GLU A 211 -11.61 -15.23 -2.49
N ILE A 212 -11.09 -14.51 -1.49
CA ILE A 212 -9.80 -13.80 -1.61
C ILE A 212 -8.67 -14.79 -1.93
N THR A 213 -8.62 -15.94 -1.27
CA THR A 213 -7.58 -16.96 -1.54
C THR A 213 -7.65 -17.47 -2.98
N LYS A 214 -8.85 -17.76 -3.48
CA LYS A 214 -9.06 -18.16 -4.89
C LYS A 214 -8.66 -17.04 -5.86
N TYR A 215 -8.92 -15.78 -5.51
CA TYR A 215 -8.49 -14.62 -6.29
C TYR A 215 -6.96 -14.55 -6.38
N LEU A 216 -6.26 -14.71 -5.26
CA LEU A 216 -4.81 -14.70 -5.21
C LEU A 216 -4.19 -15.89 -5.95
N ASP A 217 -4.81 -17.07 -5.86
CA ASP A 217 -4.43 -18.23 -6.69
C ASP A 217 -4.51 -17.88 -8.19
N LYS A 218 -5.59 -17.25 -8.64
CA LYS A 218 -5.72 -16.87 -10.06
C LYS A 218 -4.70 -15.82 -10.48
N LEU A 219 -4.46 -14.80 -9.65
CA LEU A 219 -3.44 -13.79 -9.91
C LEU A 219 -2.03 -14.38 -9.95
N PHE A 220 -1.70 -15.33 -9.07
CA PHE A 220 -0.42 -16.02 -9.08
C PHE A 220 -0.16 -16.75 -10.40
N ASN A 221 -1.20 -17.38 -10.95
CA ASN A 221 -1.12 -18.13 -12.21
C ASN A 221 -1.19 -17.25 -13.47
N SER A 222 -1.27 -15.92 -13.33
CA SER A 222 -1.33 -15.00 -14.48
C SER A 222 0.01 -14.83 -15.21
N GLY A 223 1.13 -15.12 -14.53
CA GLY A 223 2.48 -14.93 -15.08
C GLY A 223 2.98 -13.48 -15.06
N TYR A 224 2.23 -12.54 -14.48
CA TYR A 224 2.65 -11.13 -14.35
C TYR A 224 3.81 -10.95 -13.36
N ASP A 225 4.62 -9.90 -13.54
CA ASP A 225 5.86 -9.68 -12.80
C ASP A 225 5.69 -9.30 -11.31
N PHE A 226 4.45 -9.14 -10.83
CA PHE A 226 4.11 -8.87 -9.43
C PHE A 226 3.78 -10.14 -8.61
N VAL A 227 4.08 -11.34 -9.13
CA VAL A 227 3.84 -12.64 -8.45
C VAL A 227 4.30 -12.63 -6.99
N MET A 228 5.50 -12.12 -6.70
CA MET A 228 6.00 -12.10 -5.31
C MET A 228 5.14 -11.24 -4.39
N THR A 229 4.56 -10.15 -4.89
CA THR A 229 3.62 -9.32 -4.11
C THR A 229 2.32 -10.07 -3.82
N VAL A 230 1.83 -10.88 -4.77
CA VAL A 230 0.69 -11.79 -4.54
C VAL A 230 1.01 -12.81 -3.46
N VAL A 231 2.19 -13.45 -3.52
CA VAL A 231 2.65 -14.41 -2.51
C VAL A 231 2.68 -13.76 -1.13
N LYS A 232 3.31 -12.59 -1.02
CA LYS A 232 3.40 -11.82 0.23
C LYS A 232 2.01 -11.49 0.81
N PHE A 233 1.07 -11.10 -0.04
CA PHE A 233 -0.30 -10.82 0.40
C PHE A 233 -1.04 -12.10 0.81
N ALA A 234 -0.88 -13.19 0.08
CA ALA A 234 -1.50 -14.47 0.41
C ALA A 234 -1.02 -15.04 1.76
N LEU A 235 0.27 -14.90 2.06
CA LEU A 235 0.81 -15.27 3.38
C LEU A 235 0.20 -14.44 4.50
N LEU A 236 0.03 -13.12 4.29
CA LEU A 236 -0.62 -12.25 5.28
C LEU A 236 -2.09 -12.65 5.50
N VAL A 237 -2.82 -12.96 4.43
CA VAL A 237 -4.20 -13.46 4.51
C VAL A 237 -4.27 -14.80 5.28
N GLU A 238 -3.31 -15.70 5.03
CA GLU A 238 -3.21 -16.98 5.74
C GLU A 238 -2.94 -16.79 7.24
N GLN A 239 -2.06 -15.86 7.61
CA GLN A 239 -1.76 -15.54 9.02
C GLN A 239 -3.01 -15.06 9.76
N ILE A 240 -3.80 -14.16 9.16
CA ILE A 240 -5.06 -13.68 9.74
C ILE A 240 -6.02 -14.84 10.00
N ARG A 241 -6.05 -15.83 9.10
CA ARG A 241 -6.89 -17.03 9.21
C ARG A 241 -6.42 -17.99 10.30
N SER A 242 -5.12 -18.10 10.55
CA SER A 242 -4.60 -19.01 11.58
C SER A 242 -4.71 -18.47 13.01
N GLU A 243 -4.81 -17.15 13.16
CA GLU A 243 -4.82 -16.47 14.46
C GLU A 243 -6.23 -16.12 14.98
N ASN A 244 -7.30 -16.37 14.20
CA ASN A 244 -8.69 -16.09 14.54
C ASN A 244 -9.61 -17.29 14.22
#